data_AF-A0A2N2G0U6-F1
#
_entry.id   AF-A0A2N2G0U6-F1
#
_cell.length_a   1.000
_cell.length_b   1.000
_cell.length_c   1.000
_cell.angle_alpha   90.00
_cell.angle_beta   90.00
_cell.angle_gamma   90.00
#
_symmetry.space_group_name_H-M   'P 1'
#
loop_
_entity.id
_entity.type
_entity.pdbx_description
1 polymer ?
#
loop_
_entity_poly.entity_id
_entity_poly.type
_entity_poly.pdbx_seq_one_letter_code
_entity_poly.pdbx_strand_id
1 'polypeptide(L)'
;DMSLTTTYFPHDNCTSTQQECLNAKKARDAIDVPDQRVDAIDFYLKNLKVPVSENKNQEGKALFTQIGCASCHIPSFTLNNNQKIEVFSDFLLHDMGEELSDGKVEFKANANEWRTAPLWGLALHEKINGEKPRLLHDGRARTFQEAILWHGGEASRAKENYMNLPKEKREKLLKFLEEL
;
A
#
# COMPACT_ATOMS: atom_id res chain seq x y z
N ASP A 1 -9.01 -11.55 7.90
CA ASP A 1 -8.38 -12.53 8.80
C ASP A 1 -8.43 -13.91 8.14
N MET A 2 -7.30 -14.60 8.05
CA MET A 2 -7.22 -15.96 7.49
C MET A 2 -7.53 -17.05 8.54
N SER A 3 -7.79 -16.66 9.80
CA SER A 3 -8.14 -17.55 10.92
C SER A 3 -7.14 -18.68 11.13
N LEU A 4 -5.84 -18.37 11.03
CA LEU A 4 -4.77 -19.34 11.24
C LEU A 4 -4.25 -19.23 12.68
N THR A 5 -4.20 -20.36 13.39
CA THR A 5 -3.61 -20.43 14.73
C THR A 5 -2.08 -20.38 14.69
N THR A 6 -1.52 -19.67 15.67
CA THR A 6 -0.08 -19.53 15.92
C THR A 6 0.19 -19.61 17.42
N THR A 7 1.45 -19.65 17.85
CA THR A 7 1.79 -19.57 19.29
C THR A 7 1.31 -18.25 19.94
N TYR A 8 1.19 -17.16 19.17
CA TYR A 8 0.66 -15.87 19.66
C TYR A 8 -0.87 -15.80 19.65
N PHE A 9 -1.51 -16.53 18.75
CA PHE A 9 -2.96 -16.61 18.58
C PHE A 9 -3.37 -18.08 18.54
N PRO A 10 -3.43 -18.78 19.69
CA PRO A 10 -3.57 -20.24 19.73
C PRO A 10 -5.00 -20.75 19.50
N HIS A 11 -5.95 -19.85 19.24
CA HIS A 11 -7.37 -20.18 19.10
C HIS A 11 -7.94 -19.60 17.81
N ASP A 12 -8.82 -20.37 17.18
CA ASP A 12 -9.55 -19.92 16.00
C ASP A 12 -10.48 -18.76 16.35
N ASN A 13 -10.65 -17.82 15.42
CA ASN A 13 -11.58 -16.69 15.57
C ASN A 13 -13.04 -17.04 15.16
N CYS A 14 -13.40 -18.32 15.12
CA CYS A 14 -14.77 -18.76 14.81
C CYS A 14 -15.74 -18.32 15.91
N THR A 15 -16.82 -17.63 15.54
CA THR A 15 -17.94 -17.34 16.45
C THR A 15 -18.81 -18.58 16.68
N SER A 16 -19.60 -18.58 17.75
CA SER A 16 -20.48 -19.71 18.10
C SER A 16 -21.56 -20.01 17.04
N THR A 17 -21.86 -19.07 16.15
CA THR A 17 -22.84 -19.26 15.06
C THR A 17 -22.21 -19.81 13.78
N GLN A 18 -20.87 -19.78 13.65
CA GLN A 18 -20.15 -20.24 12.47
C GLN A 18 -19.86 -21.75 12.56
N GLN A 19 -20.91 -22.57 12.47
CA GLN A 19 -20.80 -24.02 12.64
C GLN A 19 -19.85 -24.69 11.63
N GLU A 20 -19.77 -24.18 10.39
CA GLU A 20 -18.81 -24.68 9.40
C GLU A 20 -17.35 -24.41 9.79
N CYS A 21 -17.07 -23.23 10.37
CA CYS A 21 -15.75 -22.84 10.86
C CYS A 21 -15.34 -23.70 12.06
N LEU A 22 -16.25 -23.87 13.03
CA LEU A 22 -16.03 -24.68 14.23
C LEU A 22 -15.71 -26.14 13.89
N ASN A 23 -16.38 -26.69 12.86
CA ASN A 23 -16.19 -28.07 12.41
C ASN A 23 -15.21 -28.20 11.23
N ALA A 24 -14.55 -27.12 10.83
CA ALA A 24 -13.57 -27.17 9.75
C ALA A 24 -12.45 -28.14 10.12
N LYS A 25 -11.82 -28.74 9.09
CA LYS A 25 -10.66 -29.60 9.29
C LYS A 25 -9.57 -28.81 9.98
N LYS A 26 -9.10 -29.32 11.12
CA LYS A 26 -8.00 -28.72 11.88
C LYS A 26 -6.66 -28.96 11.18
N ALA A 27 -5.67 -28.16 11.57
CA ALA A 27 -4.29 -28.31 11.14
C ALA A 27 -3.79 -29.75 11.29
N ARG A 28 -2.80 -30.12 10.47
CA ARG A 28 -2.04 -31.36 10.66
C ARG A 28 -1.27 -31.34 11.98
N ASP A 29 -0.73 -30.18 12.33
CA ASP A 29 0.04 -29.94 13.54
C ASP A 29 -0.87 -29.39 14.67
N ALA A 30 -0.33 -29.16 15.88
CA ALA A 30 -1.11 -28.62 17.00
C ALA A 30 -1.65 -27.20 16.77
N ILE A 31 -1.02 -26.45 15.86
CA ILE A 31 -1.39 -25.10 15.40
C ILE A 31 -1.21 -25.03 13.86
N ASP A 32 -1.95 -24.16 13.18
CA ASP A 32 -1.94 -24.05 11.72
C ASP A 32 -0.59 -23.62 11.16
N VAL A 33 0.07 -22.69 11.84
CA VAL A 33 1.38 -22.15 11.46
C VAL A 33 2.37 -22.35 12.61
N PRO A 34 3.13 -23.46 12.61
CA PRO A 34 4.19 -23.68 13.58
C PRO A 34 5.27 -22.58 13.55
N ASP A 35 5.95 -22.34 14.68
CA ASP A 35 6.96 -21.28 14.81
C ASP A 35 8.03 -21.34 13.72
N GLN A 36 8.53 -22.53 13.37
CA GLN A 36 9.50 -22.69 12.28
C GLN A 36 8.98 -22.16 10.93
N ARG A 37 7.67 -22.24 10.67
CA ARG A 37 7.06 -21.69 9.46
C ARG A 37 6.93 -20.16 9.56
N VAL A 38 6.60 -19.63 10.73
CA VAL A 38 6.61 -18.17 10.99
C VAL A 38 8.01 -17.62 10.75
N ASP A 39 9.03 -18.24 11.32
CA ASP A 39 10.44 -17.85 11.17
C ASP A 39 10.91 -17.91 9.73
N ALA A 40 10.48 -18.94 8.97
CA ALA A 40 10.82 -19.05 7.55
C ALA A 40 10.19 -17.91 6.71
N ILE A 41 8.94 -17.54 7.00
CA ILE A 41 8.26 -16.41 6.34
C ILE A 41 8.93 -15.08 6.72
N ASP A 42 9.23 -14.86 8.00
CA ASP A 42 9.94 -13.67 8.48
C ASP A 42 11.32 -13.54 7.82
N PHE A 43 12.09 -14.64 7.79
CA PHE A 43 13.38 -14.68 7.11
C PHE A 43 13.23 -14.33 5.63
N TYR A 44 12.26 -14.92 4.93
CA TYR A 44 12.01 -14.61 3.52
C TYR A 44 11.68 -13.13 3.31
N LEU A 45 10.72 -12.58 4.06
CA LEU A 45 10.29 -11.18 3.93
C LEU A 45 11.42 -10.19 4.23
N LYS A 46 12.24 -10.44 5.26
CA LYS A 46 13.39 -9.60 5.62
C LYS A 46 14.52 -9.63 4.60
N ASN A 47 14.62 -10.68 3.78
CA ASN A 47 15.67 -10.85 2.78
C ASN A 47 15.19 -10.56 1.35
N LEU A 48 13.96 -10.07 1.17
CA LEU A 48 13.48 -9.59 -0.13
C LEU A 48 14.32 -8.39 -0.59
N LYS A 49 14.75 -8.44 -1.84
CA LYS A 49 15.49 -7.32 -2.45
C LYS A 49 14.56 -6.15 -2.69
N VAL A 50 15.08 -4.95 -2.48
CA VAL A 50 14.40 -3.71 -2.85
C VAL A 50 14.18 -3.69 -4.37
N PRO A 51 12.95 -3.44 -4.85
CA PRO A 51 12.67 -3.24 -6.26
C PRO A 51 13.56 -2.14 -6.84
N VAL A 52 14.19 -2.40 -7.99
CA VAL A 52 14.94 -1.38 -8.72
C VAL A 52 13.97 -0.65 -9.64
N SER A 53 13.81 0.66 -9.47
CA SER A 53 13.10 1.53 -10.41
C SER A 53 14.11 2.35 -11.22
N GLU A 54 13.98 2.31 -12.54
CA GLU A 54 14.69 3.21 -13.44
C GLU A 54 13.78 4.41 -13.74
N ASN A 55 13.67 5.35 -12.80
CA ASN A 55 12.85 6.55 -12.94
C ASN A 55 13.40 7.47 -14.06
N LYS A 56 12.90 7.29 -15.28
CA LYS A 56 13.37 8.03 -16.47
C LYS A 56 12.64 9.37 -16.62
N ASN A 57 11.43 9.48 -16.10
CA ASN A 57 10.61 10.68 -16.23
C ASN A 57 10.87 11.73 -15.13
N GLN A 58 11.97 12.48 -15.29
CA GLN A 58 12.36 13.55 -14.35
C GLN A 58 11.34 14.69 -14.27
N GLU A 59 10.69 15.03 -15.39
CA GLU A 59 9.64 16.07 -15.40
C GLU A 59 8.40 15.64 -14.60
N GLY A 60 7.95 14.39 -14.75
CA GLY A 60 6.85 13.84 -13.96
C GLY A 60 7.18 13.81 -12.47
N LYS A 61 8.42 13.44 -12.10
CA LYS A 61 8.91 13.49 -10.71
C LYS A 61 8.95 14.92 -10.16
N ALA A 62 9.36 15.89 -10.98
CA ALA A 62 9.34 17.30 -10.58
C ALA A 62 7.90 17.79 -10.35
N LEU A 63 6.97 17.45 -11.24
CA LEU A 63 5.55 17.75 -11.10
C LEU A 63 4.95 17.12 -9.84
N PHE A 64 5.29 15.87 -9.55
CA PHE A 64 4.86 15.15 -8.35
C PHE A 64 5.19 15.93 -7.07
N THR A 65 6.42 16.46 -7.01
CA THR A 65 6.83 17.32 -5.88
C THR A 65 6.12 18.66 -5.91
N GLN A 66 6.05 19.31 -7.09
CA GLN A 66 5.48 20.63 -7.26
C GLN A 66 4.00 20.72 -6.84
N ILE A 67 3.20 19.71 -7.15
CA ILE A 67 1.76 19.73 -6.84
C ILE A 67 1.47 19.29 -5.40
N GLY A 68 2.48 18.83 -4.66
CA GLY A 68 2.38 18.46 -3.25
C GLY A 68 2.21 16.96 -2.97
N CYS A 69 2.28 16.06 -3.96
CA CYS A 69 2.19 14.62 -3.70
C CYS A 69 3.30 14.15 -2.74
N ALA A 70 4.48 14.76 -2.85
CA ALA A 70 5.64 14.44 -2.02
C ALA A 70 5.51 14.86 -0.54
N SER A 71 4.40 15.47 -0.09
CA SER A 71 4.19 15.74 1.34
C SER A 71 3.99 14.47 2.15
N CYS A 72 3.31 13.47 1.58
CA CYS A 72 3.11 12.14 2.20
C CYS A 72 3.90 11.06 1.44
N HIS A 73 4.01 11.17 0.12
CA HIS A 73 4.79 10.22 -0.67
C HIS A 73 6.26 10.62 -0.78
N ILE A 74 6.97 10.61 0.36
CA ILE A 74 8.36 11.04 0.46
C ILE A 74 9.26 10.23 -0.49
N PRO A 75 10.00 10.86 -1.43
CA PRO A 75 10.64 10.14 -2.52
C PRO A 75 11.65 9.07 -2.11
N SER A 76 12.42 9.30 -1.04
CA SER A 76 13.52 8.40 -0.70
C SER A 76 13.90 8.42 0.77
N PHE A 77 14.45 7.31 1.24
CA PHE A 77 15.11 7.18 2.54
C PHE A 77 16.57 6.75 2.38
N THR A 78 17.36 7.06 3.39
CA THR A 78 18.70 6.47 3.57
C THR A 78 18.60 5.44 4.68
N LEU A 79 18.96 4.20 4.37
CA LEU A 79 18.99 3.09 5.32
C LEU A 79 20.25 3.14 6.20
N ASN A 80 20.27 2.37 7.27
CA ASN A 80 21.40 2.30 8.22
C ASN A 80 22.73 1.87 7.59
N ASN A 81 22.69 1.17 6.45
CA ASN A 81 23.86 0.77 5.67
C ASN A 81 24.28 1.84 4.63
N ASN A 82 23.77 3.08 4.74
CA ASN A 82 23.94 4.20 3.81
C ASN A 82 23.38 3.96 2.40
N GLN A 83 22.60 2.89 2.19
CA GLN A 83 21.90 2.68 0.93
C GLN A 83 20.73 3.65 0.83
N LYS A 84 20.70 4.41 -0.26
CA LYS A 84 19.52 5.22 -0.63
C LYS A 84 18.51 4.34 -1.36
N ILE A 85 17.25 4.42 -0.94
CA ILE A 85 16.12 3.73 -1.56
C ILE A 85 15.05 4.73 -1.97
N GLU A 86 14.42 4.53 -3.13
CA GLU A 86 13.32 5.37 -3.62
C GLU A 86 11.98 4.69 -3.35
N VAL A 87 11.23 5.19 -2.37
CA VAL A 87 10.07 4.48 -1.77
C VAL A 87 8.75 5.18 -2.06
N PHE A 88 8.77 6.51 -2.10
CA PHE A 88 7.59 7.36 -2.30
C PHE A 88 6.49 7.09 -1.26
N SER A 89 6.86 7.15 0.01
CA SER A 89 5.98 7.02 1.17
C SER A 89 6.70 7.53 2.41
N ASP A 90 5.98 8.08 3.38
CA ASP A 90 6.48 8.37 4.73
C ASP A 90 6.16 7.26 5.75
N PHE A 91 5.37 6.26 5.34
CA PHE A 91 4.80 5.19 6.17
C PHE A 91 3.92 5.67 7.33
N LEU A 92 3.47 6.92 7.32
CA LEU A 92 2.58 7.49 8.34
C LEU A 92 1.11 7.29 7.97
N LEU A 93 0.23 7.49 8.95
CA LEU A 93 -1.21 7.54 8.76
C LEU A 93 -1.63 8.96 8.38
N HIS A 94 -2.48 9.06 7.36
CA HIS A 94 -2.99 10.33 6.85
C HIS A 94 -4.50 10.26 6.63
N ASP A 95 -5.19 11.36 6.92
CA ASP A 95 -6.60 11.51 6.61
C ASP A 95 -6.78 11.64 5.09
N MET A 96 -7.38 10.61 4.48
CA MET A 96 -7.66 10.52 3.05
C MET A 96 -9.07 11.00 2.66
N GLY A 97 -9.84 11.53 3.61
CA GLY A 97 -11.19 12.04 3.46
C GLY A 97 -12.29 11.00 3.68
N GLU A 98 -13.51 11.50 3.92
CA GLU A 98 -14.70 10.71 4.22
C GLU A 98 -15.05 9.68 3.13
N GLU A 99 -14.85 10.03 1.86
CA GLU A 99 -15.11 9.15 0.71
C GLU A 99 -14.23 7.89 0.68
N LEU A 100 -13.09 7.92 1.39
CA LEU A 100 -12.19 6.78 1.56
C LEU A 100 -12.26 6.20 2.98
N SER A 101 -13.29 6.53 3.76
CA SER A 101 -13.54 5.88 5.04
C SER A 101 -14.13 4.50 4.86
N ASP A 102 -13.66 3.51 5.61
CA ASP A 102 -14.30 2.18 5.70
C ASP A 102 -15.19 2.03 6.96
N GLY A 103 -15.31 3.12 7.74
CA GLY A 103 -16.10 3.18 8.97
C GLY A 103 -15.47 2.46 10.17
N LYS A 104 -14.24 1.94 10.07
CA LYS A 104 -13.60 1.19 11.14
C LYS A 104 -12.51 2.01 11.83
N VAL A 105 -12.54 2.00 13.16
CA VAL A 105 -11.49 2.61 13.98
C VAL A 105 -10.62 1.49 14.52
N GLU A 106 -9.31 1.60 14.35
CA GLU A 106 -8.33 0.66 14.89
C GLU A 106 -7.39 1.36 15.87
N PHE A 107 -7.56 1.08 17.16
CA PHE A 107 -6.82 1.73 18.24
C PHE A 107 -6.95 3.27 18.21
N LYS A 108 -5.93 3.95 17.70
CA LYS A 108 -5.86 5.41 17.55
C LYS A 108 -6.09 5.87 16.11
N ALA A 109 -6.11 4.94 15.14
CA ALA A 109 -6.36 5.25 13.74
C ALA A 109 -7.86 5.45 13.52
N ASN A 110 -8.22 6.61 12.98
CA ASN A 110 -9.59 6.93 12.59
C ASN A 110 -9.98 6.23 11.29
N ALA A 111 -11.27 6.16 11.00
CA ALA A 111 -11.81 5.41 9.85
C ALA A 111 -11.41 5.94 8.47
N ASN A 112 -10.99 7.20 8.40
CA ASN A 112 -10.50 7.87 7.20
C ASN A 112 -8.96 7.93 7.13
N GLU A 113 -8.26 7.39 8.12
CA GLU A 113 -6.80 7.41 8.18
C GLU A 113 -6.21 6.16 7.55
N TRP A 114 -5.34 6.35 6.55
CA TRP A 114 -4.66 5.25 5.88
C TRP A 114 -3.16 5.45 5.90
N ARG A 115 -2.43 4.34 6.02
CA ARG A 115 -0.98 4.36 5.87
C ARG A 115 -0.64 4.69 4.43
N THR A 116 0.24 5.66 4.20
CA THR A 116 0.70 5.96 2.84
C THR A 116 1.42 4.76 2.25
N ALA A 117 0.80 4.11 1.26
CA ALA A 117 1.38 2.96 0.59
C ALA A 117 2.62 3.38 -0.22
N PRO A 118 3.73 2.62 -0.16
CA PRO A 118 4.90 2.92 -0.99
C PRO A 118 4.55 2.69 -2.46
N LEU A 119 4.93 3.65 -3.31
CA LEU A 119 4.63 3.57 -4.75
C LEU A 119 5.67 2.76 -5.54
N TRP A 120 6.79 2.40 -4.91
CA TRP A 120 7.82 1.58 -5.55
C TRP A 120 7.30 0.20 -5.99
N GLY A 121 7.81 -0.31 -7.11
CA GLY A 121 7.47 -1.65 -7.59
C GLY A 121 6.05 -1.83 -8.10
N LEU A 122 5.23 -0.76 -8.24
CA LEU A 122 3.90 -0.87 -8.84
C LEU A 122 3.98 -1.31 -10.31
N ALA A 123 4.98 -0.83 -11.04
CA ALA A 123 5.31 -1.23 -12.40
C ALA A 123 5.70 -2.71 -12.52
N LEU A 124 6.10 -3.35 -11.41
CA LEU A 124 6.38 -4.80 -11.40
C LEU A 124 5.10 -5.62 -11.31
N HIS A 125 4.00 -5.06 -10.80
CA HIS A 125 2.74 -5.78 -10.62
C HIS A 125 2.23 -6.33 -11.96
N GLU A 126 2.20 -5.50 -13.01
CA GLU A 126 1.80 -5.93 -14.35
C GLU A 126 2.74 -6.98 -14.95
N LYS A 127 4.05 -6.86 -14.68
CA LYS A 127 5.04 -7.84 -15.15
C LYS A 127 4.90 -9.21 -14.48
N ILE A 128 4.45 -9.24 -13.23
CA ILE A 128 4.34 -10.47 -12.43
C ILE A 128 2.96 -11.12 -12.62
N ASN A 129 1.90 -10.32 -12.64
CA ASN A 129 0.51 -10.81 -12.60
C ASN A 129 -0.20 -10.75 -13.96
N GLY A 130 0.35 -10.04 -14.95
CA GLY A 130 -0.27 -9.88 -16.27
C GLY A 130 -1.41 -8.86 -16.34
N GLU A 131 -1.66 -8.13 -15.26
CA GLU A 131 -2.68 -7.07 -15.18
C GLU A 131 -2.19 -5.87 -14.36
N LYS A 132 -2.75 -4.69 -14.60
CA LYS A 132 -2.42 -3.49 -13.82
C LYS A 132 -2.92 -3.60 -12.38
N PRO A 133 -2.19 -3.03 -11.39
CA PRO A 133 -2.62 -3.08 -9.99
C PRO A 133 -3.94 -2.31 -9.80
N ARG A 134 -4.79 -2.83 -8.91
CA ARG A 134 -5.89 -2.06 -8.32
C ARG A 134 -5.32 -1.19 -7.20
N LEU A 135 -5.70 0.08 -7.19
CA LEU A 135 -5.14 1.10 -6.30
C LEU A 135 -6.13 1.49 -5.21
N LEU A 136 -5.61 2.14 -4.16
CA LEU A 136 -6.29 2.44 -2.89
C LEU A 136 -6.56 1.19 -2.05
N HIS A 137 -6.93 1.39 -0.78
CA HIS A 137 -7.05 0.30 0.20
C HIS A 137 -8.11 -0.74 -0.17
N ASP A 138 -9.14 -0.33 -0.91
CA ASP A 138 -10.25 -1.19 -1.34
C ASP A 138 -10.19 -1.58 -2.82
N GLY A 139 -9.12 -1.20 -3.53
CA GLY A 139 -8.93 -1.51 -4.93
C GLY A 139 -9.95 -0.86 -5.88
N ARG A 140 -10.65 0.21 -5.46
CA ARG A 140 -11.66 0.86 -6.32
C ARG A 140 -11.05 1.53 -7.55
N ALA A 141 -9.83 2.06 -7.43
CA ALA A 141 -9.19 2.80 -8.51
C ALA A 141 -8.45 1.86 -9.48
N ARG A 142 -8.75 1.99 -10.77
CA ARG A 142 -8.17 1.21 -11.87
C ARG A 142 -6.96 1.88 -12.49
N THR A 143 -6.79 3.17 -12.24
CA THR A 143 -5.73 4.00 -12.80
C THR A 143 -5.20 4.97 -11.76
N PHE A 144 -3.96 5.44 -11.96
CA PHE A 144 -3.39 6.49 -11.11
C PHE A 144 -4.21 7.78 -11.13
N GLN A 145 -4.83 8.13 -12.27
CA GLN A 145 -5.72 9.28 -12.34
C GLN A 145 -6.95 9.09 -11.45
N GLU A 146 -7.61 7.93 -11.51
CA GLU A 146 -8.73 7.63 -10.61
C GLU A 146 -8.30 7.70 -9.15
N ALA A 147 -7.14 7.11 -8.81
CA ALA A 147 -6.61 7.16 -7.45
C ALA A 147 -6.39 8.60 -6.97
N ILE A 148 -5.72 9.45 -7.76
CA ILE A 148 -5.49 10.87 -7.43
C ILE A 148 -6.82 11.60 -7.20
N LEU A 149 -7.84 11.34 -8.02
CA LEU A 149 -9.14 11.99 -7.91
C LEU A 149 -9.97 11.52 -6.71
N TRP A 150 -9.66 10.37 -6.12
CA TRP A 150 -10.26 9.89 -4.87
C TRP A 150 -9.62 10.47 -3.62
N HIS A 151 -8.40 11.00 -3.69
CA HIS A 151 -7.75 11.59 -2.52
C HIS A 151 -8.56 12.79 -2.00
N GLY A 152 -8.89 12.77 -0.70
CA GLY A 152 -9.49 13.88 0.03
C GLY A 152 -8.64 14.24 1.24
N GLY A 153 -9.28 14.77 2.29
CA GLY A 153 -8.63 15.07 3.56
C GLY A 153 -7.38 15.95 3.38
N GLU A 154 -6.26 15.51 3.96
CA GLU A 154 -4.96 16.20 3.88
C GLU A 154 -4.44 16.33 2.44
N ALA A 155 -4.81 15.41 1.54
CA ALA A 155 -4.37 15.39 0.14
C ALA A 155 -5.26 16.23 -0.80
N SER A 156 -6.32 16.88 -0.30
CA SER A 156 -7.28 17.64 -1.12
C SER A 156 -6.60 18.70 -1.99
N ARG A 157 -5.62 19.43 -1.43
CA ARG A 157 -4.86 20.44 -2.18
C ARG A 157 -4.03 19.84 -3.32
N ALA A 158 -3.43 18.67 -3.10
CA ALA A 158 -2.65 18.00 -4.14
C ALA A 158 -3.54 17.50 -5.28
N LYS A 159 -4.73 16.98 -4.96
CA LYS A 159 -5.76 16.63 -5.95
C LYS A 159 -6.21 17.85 -6.76
N GLU A 160 -6.51 18.97 -6.11
CA GLU A 160 -6.91 20.20 -6.80
C GLU A 160 -5.80 20.72 -7.72
N ASN A 161 -4.55 20.73 -7.24
CA ASN A 161 -3.39 21.11 -8.05
C ASN A 161 -3.26 20.20 -9.28
N TYR A 162 -3.46 18.89 -9.13
CA TYR A 162 -3.47 17.94 -10.24
C TYR A 162 -4.57 18.26 -11.25
N MET A 163 -5.80 18.52 -10.80
CA MET A 163 -6.93 18.85 -11.67
C MET A 163 -6.68 20.13 -12.49
N ASN A 164 -5.97 21.08 -11.91
CA ASN A 164 -5.60 22.36 -12.54
C ASN A 164 -4.39 22.24 -13.49
N LEU A 165 -3.70 21.10 -13.55
CA LEU A 165 -2.61 20.92 -14.51
C LEU A 165 -3.14 20.83 -15.96
N PRO A 166 -2.43 21.46 -16.92
CA PRO A 166 -2.59 21.16 -18.35
C PRO A 166 -2.49 19.66 -18.60
N LYS A 167 -3.24 19.17 -19.60
CA LYS A 167 -3.32 17.74 -19.95
C LYS A 167 -1.92 17.11 -20.13
N GLU A 168 -1.04 17.78 -20.85
CA GLU A 168 0.34 17.32 -21.10
C GLU A 168 1.14 17.11 -19.80
N LYS A 169 0.96 17.98 -18.80
CA LYS A 169 1.61 17.83 -17.49
C LYS A 169 1.00 16.68 -16.69
N ARG A 170 -0.32 16.50 -16.76
CA ARG A 170 -0.98 15.33 -16.16
C ARG A 170 -0.44 14.02 -16.75
N GLU A 171 -0.30 13.94 -18.06
CA GLU A 171 0.24 12.76 -18.74
C GLU A 171 1.68 12.47 -18.32
N LYS A 172 2.53 13.51 -18.18
CA LYS A 172 3.90 13.36 -17.67
C LYS A 172 3.93 12.84 -16.23
N LEU A 173 3.06 13.34 -15.36
CA LEU A 173 2.94 12.83 -13.99
C LEU A 173 2.48 11.37 -13.96
N LEU A 174 1.42 11.03 -14.70
CA LEU A 174 0.87 9.67 -14.75
C LEU A 174 1.90 8.68 -15.28
N LYS A 175 2.65 9.05 -16.33
CA LYS A 175 3.73 8.23 -16.85
C LYS A 175 4.84 8.00 -15.82
N PHE A 176 5.18 9.01 -15.03
CA PHE A 176 6.12 8.83 -13.92
C PHE A 176 5.61 7.81 -12.89
N LEU A 177 4.33 7.87 -12.51
CA LEU A 177 3.72 6.90 -11.59
C LEU A 177 3.68 5.47 -12.17
N GLU A 178 3.48 5.33 -13.49
CA GLU A 178 3.52 4.04 -14.18
C GLU A 178 4.95 3.44 -14.28
N GLU A 179 6.00 4.24 -14.04
CA GLU A 179 7.41 3.80 -14.03
C GLU A 179 7.90 3.41 -12.61
N LEU A 180 7.14 3.73 -11.56
CA LEU A 180 7.47 3.40 -10.16
C LEU A 180 7.23 1.93 -9.84
#